data_AF-A0A5F0LWA1-F1
#
_entry.id   AF-A0A5F0LWA1-F1
#
_cell.length_a   1.000
_cell.length_b   1.000
_cell.length_c   1.000
_cell.angle_alpha   90.00
_cell.angle_beta   90.00
_cell.angle_gamma   90.00
#
_symmetry.space_group_name_H-M   'P 1'
#
loop_
_entity.id
_entity.type
_entity.pdbx_description
1 polymer ?
#
loop_
_entity_poly.entity_id
_entity_poly.type
_entity_poly.pdbx_seq_one_letter_code
_entity_poly.pdbx_strand_id
1 'polypeptide(L)'
;MTQAVLKTVQCISPTGLHSMAYKEWGDAHNPNVLVCVHGVTRVSDDFDVMARDLCDTYRVVCPDVVGRGRSGRLGNPQHYAIPQYVSDMVTLLARLDADSVDWFGTSMGGLIGMGLASLPDNPIRRLVLNDIGPSINGAALARIGEYIGQDVRFDTFDEAALYIRTISASFGPHTDEEWHKLASDVLRQDEQGKWKRHYDLRLAEPFKTMTPEAASIGEAMLWAAYDAIRCPTLLVRGAQSDLLLPEVAQAMTQRGPKAKLVELEGVGHAPTFMHAQQIQVAKDFLLG
;
A
#
# COMPACT_ATOMS: atom_id res chain seq x y z
N MET A 1 -2.77 7.07 22.39
CA MET A 1 -3.80 8.03 21.89
C MET A 1 -4.67 7.29 20.88
N THR A 2 -5.99 7.27 21.04
CA THR A 2 -6.92 6.48 20.20
C THR A 2 -7.35 7.18 18.91
N GLN A 3 -6.92 8.43 18.69
CA GLN A 3 -7.16 9.17 17.45
C GLN A 3 -5.84 9.47 16.77
N ALA A 4 -5.83 9.41 15.44
CA ALA A 4 -4.66 9.73 14.64
C ALA A 4 -4.36 11.23 14.65
N VAL A 5 -3.09 11.58 14.66
CA VAL A 5 -2.61 12.92 14.33
C VAL A 5 -2.27 12.94 12.84
N LEU A 6 -2.81 13.90 12.11
CA LEU A 6 -2.45 14.13 10.71
C LEU A 6 -1.23 15.06 10.64
N LYS A 7 -0.19 14.64 9.92
CA LYS A 7 1.03 15.41 9.71
C LYS A 7 1.42 15.42 8.23
N THR A 8 2.37 16.28 7.89
CA THR A 8 2.93 16.39 6.54
C THR A 8 4.45 16.47 6.59
N VAL A 9 5.10 15.83 5.62
CA VAL A 9 6.52 15.95 5.34
C VAL A 9 6.70 16.47 3.90
N GLN A 10 7.74 17.27 3.67
CA GLN A 10 8.09 17.73 2.34
C GLN A 10 9.10 16.75 1.74
N CYS A 11 8.82 16.28 0.53
CA CYS A 11 9.65 15.35 -0.23
C CYS A 11 10.11 16.02 -1.54
N ILE A 12 10.99 15.33 -2.27
CA ILE A 12 11.58 15.84 -3.51
C ILE A 12 11.39 14.83 -4.65
N SER A 13 11.08 15.37 -5.84
CA SER A 13 11.13 14.65 -7.11
C SER A 13 12.06 15.39 -8.08
N PRO A 14 12.45 14.80 -9.23
CA PRO A 14 13.25 15.51 -10.23
C PRO A 14 12.59 16.79 -10.78
N THR A 15 11.27 16.97 -10.56
CA THR A 15 10.52 18.19 -10.95
C THR A 15 10.34 19.21 -9.84
N GLY A 16 10.85 18.97 -8.62
CA GLY A 16 10.73 19.87 -7.48
C GLY A 16 10.09 19.22 -6.25
N LEU A 17 9.71 20.07 -5.30
CA LEU A 17 9.20 19.66 -3.98
C LEU A 17 7.69 19.36 -4.02
N HIS A 18 7.28 18.38 -3.22
CA HIS A 18 5.87 18.03 -3.00
C HIS A 18 5.64 17.66 -1.53
N SER A 19 4.39 17.74 -1.08
CA SER A 19 4.03 17.33 0.29
C SER A 19 3.50 15.91 0.31
N MET A 20 3.94 15.12 1.30
CA MET A 20 3.36 13.82 1.63
C MET A 20 2.70 13.90 3.02
N ALA A 21 1.40 13.67 3.07
CA ALA A 21 0.63 13.57 4.30
C ALA A 21 0.75 12.16 4.91
N TYR A 22 0.68 12.07 6.22
CA TYR A 22 0.63 10.79 6.93
C TYR A 22 -0.16 10.89 8.22
N LYS A 23 -0.86 9.81 8.57
CA LYS A 23 -1.49 9.62 9.87
C LYS A 23 -0.49 8.98 10.84
N GLU A 24 -0.52 9.42 12.07
CA GLU A 24 0.31 8.89 13.15
C GLU A 24 -0.57 8.52 14.34
N TRP A 25 -0.42 7.28 14.82
CA TRP A 25 -1.16 6.72 15.95
C TRP A 25 -0.21 6.27 17.05
N GLY A 26 -0.70 6.24 18.29
CA GLY A 26 0.09 5.81 19.45
C GLY A 26 0.92 6.94 20.07
N ASP A 27 1.94 6.58 20.83
CA ASP A 27 2.91 7.52 21.37
C ASP A 27 3.98 7.85 20.31
N ALA A 28 4.16 9.13 20.02
CA ALA A 28 5.15 9.62 19.06
C ALA A 28 6.60 9.32 19.46
N HIS A 29 6.85 9.05 20.75
CA HIS A 29 8.17 8.68 21.28
C HIS A 29 8.36 7.16 21.43
N ASN A 30 7.38 6.34 21.05
CA ASN A 30 7.55 4.90 21.09
C ASN A 30 8.62 4.48 20.07
N PRO A 31 9.70 3.80 20.51
CA PRO A 31 10.80 3.40 19.61
C PRO A 31 10.39 2.29 18.65
N ASN A 32 9.31 1.56 18.93
CA ASN A 32 8.76 0.56 18.01
C ASN A 32 7.88 1.28 16.99
N VAL A 33 8.39 1.48 15.79
CA VAL A 33 7.66 2.14 14.71
C VAL A 33 7.17 1.13 13.70
N LEU A 34 5.88 1.17 13.37
CA LEU A 34 5.27 0.38 12.31
C LEU A 34 4.81 1.34 11.19
N VAL A 35 5.34 1.16 9.98
CA VAL A 35 4.93 1.94 8.81
C VAL A 35 3.98 1.11 7.94
N CYS A 36 2.75 1.57 7.75
CA CYS A 36 1.71 0.88 6.97
C CYS A 36 1.41 1.63 5.67
N VAL A 37 1.74 1.05 4.52
CA VAL A 37 1.66 1.71 3.21
C VAL A 37 0.64 1.04 2.30
N HIS A 38 -0.25 1.85 1.76
CA HIS A 38 -1.46 1.42 1.07
C HIS A 38 -1.21 1.01 -0.40
N GLY A 39 -2.24 0.43 -1.03
CA GLY A 39 -2.22 0.06 -2.46
C GLY A 39 -2.36 1.24 -3.43
N VAL A 40 -2.19 0.98 -4.73
CA VAL A 40 -1.99 2.00 -5.78
C VAL A 40 -3.03 3.14 -5.81
N THR A 41 -4.29 2.83 -5.50
CA THR A 41 -5.41 3.80 -5.54
C THR A 41 -6.18 3.88 -4.22
N ARG A 42 -5.50 3.48 -3.13
CA ARG A 42 -5.98 3.51 -1.75
C ARG A 42 -5.36 4.69 -0.99
N VAL A 43 -5.64 4.76 0.32
CA VAL A 43 -5.18 5.83 1.22
C VAL A 43 -4.79 5.26 2.59
N SER A 44 -4.13 6.07 3.41
CA SER A 44 -3.73 5.73 4.78
C SER A 44 -4.88 5.26 5.67
N ASP A 45 -6.11 5.73 5.42
CA ASP A 45 -7.30 5.36 6.20
C ASP A 45 -7.66 3.87 6.11
N ASP A 46 -7.16 3.14 5.10
CA ASP A 46 -7.30 1.67 5.01
C ASP A 46 -6.77 0.97 6.27
N PHE A 47 -5.75 1.54 6.91
CA PHE A 47 -5.11 0.95 8.09
C PHE A 47 -5.73 1.37 9.42
N ASP A 48 -6.80 2.17 9.43
CA ASP A 48 -7.36 2.73 10.67
C ASP A 48 -7.72 1.67 11.73
N VAL A 49 -8.26 0.53 11.30
CA VAL A 49 -8.64 -0.56 12.22
C VAL A 49 -7.39 -1.21 12.81
N MET A 50 -6.44 -1.58 11.95
CA MET A 50 -5.17 -2.20 12.36
C MET A 50 -4.31 -1.26 13.20
N ALA A 51 -4.24 0.03 12.84
CA ALA A 51 -3.46 1.02 13.55
C ALA A 51 -4.01 1.24 14.97
N ARG A 52 -5.33 1.30 15.14
CA ARG A 52 -5.96 1.36 16.49
C ARG A 52 -5.66 0.12 17.33
N ASP A 53 -5.62 -1.06 16.72
CA ASP A 53 -5.33 -2.31 17.44
C ASP A 53 -3.84 -2.48 17.82
N LEU A 54 -2.95 -1.74 17.14
CA LEU A 54 -1.50 -1.80 17.35
C LEU A 54 -0.90 -0.57 18.04
N CYS A 55 -1.64 0.52 18.21
CA CYS A 55 -1.08 1.80 18.65
C CYS A 55 -0.64 1.85 20.13
N ASP A 56 -1.01 0.87 20.93
CA ASP A 56 -0.51 0.73 22.31
C ASP A 56 0.87 0.05 22.35
N THR A 57 1.23 -0.69 21.30
CA THR A 57 2.53 -1.39 21.18
C THR A 57 3.48 -0.69 20.23
N TYR A 58 2.95 -0.06 19.18
CA TYR A 58 3.69 0.65 18.15
C TYR A 58 3.31 2.14 18.09
N ARG A 59 4.27 2.96 17.66
CA ARG A 59 3.99 4.17 16.91
C ARG A 59 3.62 3.77 15.48
N VAL A 60 2.35 3.86 15.11
CA VAL A 60 1.89 3.44 13.77
C VAL A 60 1.83 4.64 12.84
N VAL A 61 2.50 4.56 11.70
CA VAL A 61 2.60 5.63 10.71
C VAL A 61 2.02 5.16 9.38
N CYS A 62 1.00 5.85 8.88
CA CYS A 62 0.30 5.49 7.64
C CYS A 62 0.38 6.67 6.67
N PRO A 63 1.31 6.69 5.71
CA PRO A 63 1.38 7.73 4.70
C PRO A 63 0.29 7.60 3.65
N ASP A 64 -0.24 8.74 3.19
CA ASP A 64 -0.87 8.84 1.88
C ASP A 64 0.26 9.01 0.86
N VAL A 65 0.59 7.99 0.06
CA VAL A 65 1.66 8.10 -0.96
C VAL A 65 1.34 9.23 -1.94
N VAL A 66 2.36 9.98 -2.38
CA VAL A 66 2.19 11.13 -3.29
C VAL A 66 1.24 10.82 -4.45
N GLY A 67 0.32 11.76 -4.73
CA GLY A 67 -0.76 11.59 -5.71
C GLY A 67 -2.02 10.91 -5.17
N ARG A 68 -2.08 10.51 -3.89
CA ARG A 68 -3.26 9.90 -3.26
C ARG A 68 -3.67 10.65 -2.00
N GLY A 69 -4.96 10.54 -1.65
CA GLY A 69 -5.49 11.02 -0.38
C GLY A 69 -5.20 12.50 -0.16
N ARG A 70 -4.55 12.80 0.96
CA ARG A 70 -4.25 14.18 1.41
C ARG A 70 -2.89 14.68 0.93
N SER A 71 -2.14 13.85 0.19
CA SER A 71 -0.82 14.22 -0.33
C SER A 71 -0.90 15.09 -1.57
N GLY A 72 0.18 15.84 -1.81
CA GLY A 72 0.37 16.61 -3.03
C GLY A 72 0.47 15.69 -4.25
N ARG A 73 0.56 16.31 -5.43
CA ARG A 73 0.70 15.63 -6.71
C ARG A 73 2.07 15.90 -7.31
N LEU A 74 2.54 15.01 -8.18
CA LEU A 74 3.76 15.23 -8.93
C LEU A 74 3.51 16.09 -10.17
N GLY A 75 4.46 16.96 -10.50
CA GLY A 75 4.41 17.76 -11.73
C GLY A 75 4.44 16.88 -12.98
N ASN A 76 5.35 15.90 -13.00
CA ASN A 76 5.46 14.89 -14.04
C ASN A 76 4.85 13.54 -13.58
N PRO A 77 3.79 13.05 -14.22
CA PRO A 77 3.16 11.77 -13.85
C PRO A 77 4.02 10.54 -14.13
N GLN A 78 5.06 10.64 -14.96
CA GLN A 78 6.02 9.55 -15.16
C GLN A 78 6.84 9.24 -13.89
N HIS A 79 6.86 10.15 -12.92
CA HIS A 79 7.50 9.93 -11.63
C HIS A 79 6.62 9.17 -10.62
N TYR A 80 5.40 8.80 -10.99
CA TYR A 80 4.57 7.90 -10.19
C TYR A 80 5.07 6.45 -10.26
N ALA A 81 6.29 6.23 -9.78
CA ALA A 81 7.01 4.96 -9.84
C ALA A 81 7.69 4.60 -8.51
N ILE A 82 7.98 3.32 -8.31
CA ILE A 82 8.56 2.79 -7.06
C ILE A 82 9.82 3.55 -6.60
N PRO A 83 10.81 3.89 -7.44
CA PRO A 83 12.00 4.63 -6.99
C PRO A 83 11.67 5.99 -6.36
N GLN A 84 10.71 6.73 -6.92
CA GLN A 84 10.25 8.00 -6.35
C GLN A 84 9.58 7.79 -5.00
N TYR A 85 8.72 6.78 -4.89
CA TYR A 85 8.04 6.47 -3.63
C TYR A 85 9.04 6.04 -2.55
N VAL A 86 10.08 5.26 -2.89
CA VAL A 86 11.16 4.92 -1.95
C VAL A 86 11.88 6.19 -1.47
N SER A 87 12.19 7.13 -2.37
CA SER A 87 12.79 8.42 -1.99
C SER A 87 11.92 9.22 -1.00
N ASP A 88 10.60 9.26 -1.23
CA ASP A 88 9.65 9.90 -0.32
C ASP A 88 9.63 9.20 1.05
N MET A 89 9.69 7.87 1.07
CA MET A 89 9.69 7.10 2.32
C MET A 89 10.98 7.26 3.11
N VAL A 90 12.15 7.37 2.47
CA VAL A 90 13.40 7.72 3.17
C VAL A 90 13.26 9.06 3.89
N THR A 91 12.63 10.06 3.24
CA THR A 91 12.38 11.37 3.86
C THR A 91 11.40 11.27 5.04
N LEU A 92 10.36 10.46 4.91
CA LEU A 92 9.43 10.19 6.00
C LEU A 92 10.14 9.53 7.18
N LEU A 93 10.93 8.48 6.95
CA LEU A 93 11.65 7.76 8.00
C LEU A 93 12.64 8.68 8.73
N ALA A 94 13.37 9.53 8.00
CA ALA A 94 14.23 10.55 8.59
C ALA A 94 13.45 11.55 9.45
N ARG A 95 12.20 11.89 9.08
CA ARG A 95 11.32 12.75 9.87
C ARG A 95 10.80 12.07 11.15
N LEU A 96 10.65 10.75 11.13
CA LEU A 96 10.18 10.01 12.29
C LEU A 96 11.27 9.90 13.37
N ASP A 97 12.54 10.11 13.03
CA ASP A 97 13.67 9.96 13.96
C ASP A 97 13.69 8.56 14.59
N ALA A 98 13.49 7.53 13.75
CA ALA A 98 13.43 6.14 14.14
C ALA A 98 14.66 5.38 13.64
N ASP A 99 15.39 4.71 14.55
CA ASP A 99 16.58 3.91 14.20
C ASP A 99 16.21 2.67 13.36
N SER A 100 15.04 2.09 13.62
CA SER A 100 14.51 0.95 12.89
C SER A 100 12.99 1.00 12.80
N VAL A 101 12.43 0.34 11.80
CA VAL A 101 10.98 0.25 11.59
C VAL A 101 10.57 -1.16 11.21
N ASP A 102 9.34 -1.54 11.58
CA ASP A 102 8.63 -2.62 10.91
C ASP A 102 7.81 -2.05 9.76
N TRP A 103 7.69 -2.81 8.68
CA TRP A 103 6.99 -2.40 7.47
C TRP A 103 5.80 -3.30 7.18
N PHE A 104 4.65 -2.69 6.91
CA PHE A 104 3.48 -3.36 6.37
C PHE A 104 3.09 -2.70 5.05
N GLY A 105 3.10 -3.46 3.95
CA GLY A 105 2.81 -2.92 2.62
C GLY A 105 1.77 -3.73 1.88
N THR A 106 0.66 -3.09 1.48
CA THR A 106 -0.33 -3.69 0.59
C THR A 106 -0.03 -3.32 -0.85
N SER A 107 0.08 -4.30 -1.76
CA SER A 107 0.23 -4.04 -3.20
C SER A 107 1.44 -3.12 -3.47
N MET A 108 1.22 -1.94 -4.06
CA MET A 108 2.21 -0.87 -4.21
C MET A 108 3.03 -0.61 -2.93
N GLY A 109 2.40 -0.58 -1.75
CA GLY A 109 3.10 -0.39 -0.49
C GLY A 109 4.11 -1.51 -0.17
N GLY A 110 3.85 -2.73 -0.61
CA GLY A 110 4.80 -3.84 -0.50
C GLY A 110 5.95 -3.74 -1.49
N LEU A 111 5.71 -3.27 -2.73
CA LEU A 111 6.80 -2.98 -3.69
C LEU A 111 7.74 -1.88 -3.19
N ILE A 112 7.19 -0.84 -2.56
CA ILE A 112 7.97 0.22 -1.89
C ILE A 112 8.81 -0.39 -0.76
N GLY A 113 8.19 -1.23 0.07
CA GLY A 113 8.87 -1.95 1.15
C GLY A 113 10.00 -2.86 0.64
N MET A 114 9.79 -3.60 -0.44
CA MET A 114 10.82 -4.43 -1.08
C MET A 114 11.98 -3.58 -1.60
N GLY A 115 11.68 -2.47 -2.29
CA GLY A 115 12.68 -1.55 -2.78
C GLY A 115 13.55 -1.00 -1.64
N LEU A 116 12.93 -0.55 -0.55
CA LEU A 116 13.64 -0.06 0.62
C LEU A 116 14.42 -1.16 1.37
N ALA A 117 13.81 -2.33 1.60
CA ALA A 117 14.41 -3.45 2.34
C ALA A 117 15.58 -4.13 1.60
N SER A 118 15.67 -3.92 0.28
CA SER A 118 16.78 -4.38 -0.57
C SER A 118 18.03 -3.53 -0.48
N LEU A 119 17.92 -2.29 0.02
CA LEU A 119 19.05 -1.37 0.10
C LEU A 119 20.00 -1.78 1.24
N PRO A 120 21.32 -1.61 1.07
CA PRO A 120 22.26 -1.68 2.18
C PRO A 120 21.88 -0.71 3.30
N ASP A 121 22.10 -1.11 4.55
CA ASP A 121 21.90 -0.28 5.75
C ASP A 121 20.48 0.28 5.93
N ASN A 122 19.46 -0.35 5.32
CA ASN A 122 18.08 0.04 5.50
C ASN A 122 17.57 -0.24 6.94
N PRO A 123 16.59 0.53 7.45
CA PRO A 123 16.11 0.39 8.83
C PRO A 123 15.03 -0.68 9.03
N ILE A 124 14.69 -1.49 8.02
CA ILE A 124 13.55 -2.42 8.11
C ILE A 124 13.93 -3.68 8.91
N ARG A 125 13.26 -3.85 10.06
CA ARG A 125 13.44 -5.00 10.96
C ARG A 125 12.55 -6.19 10.60
N ARG A 126 11.30 -5.96 10.23
CA ARG A 126 10.34 -6.98 9.77
C ARG A 126 9.53 -6.44 8.60
N LEU A 127 9.30 -7.27 7.59
CA LEU A 127 8.57 -6.89 6.37
C LEU A 127 7.32 -7.74 6.18
N VAL A 128 6.15 -7.10 6.11
CA VAL A 128 4.88 -7.73 5.73
C VAL A 128 4.51 -7.28 4.31
N LEU A 129 4.44 -8.25 3.41
CA LEU A 129 3.97 -8.09 2.03
C LEU A 129 2.55 -8.61 1.95
N ASN A 130 1.58 -7.70 1.79
CA ASN A 130 0.17 -8.03 1.66
C ASN A 130 -0.22 -8.06 0.17
N ASP A 131 -0.36 -9.29 -0.31
CA ASP A 131 -0.81 -9.71 -1.64
C ASP A 131 -0.03 -9.08 -2.79
N ILE A 132 1.29 -9.16 -2.71
CA ILE A 132 2.19 -8.65 -3.74
C ILE A 132 3.52 -9.39 -3.74
N GLY A 133 4.14 -9.47 -4.91
CA GLY A 133 5.45 -10.10 -5.08
C GLY A 133 6.23 -9.54 -6.27
N PRO A 134 7.39 -10.11 -6.57
CA PRO A 134 8.29 -9.60 -7.59
C PRO A 134 7.79 -9.76 -9.03
N SER A 135 6.92 -10.74 -9.27
CA SER A 135 6.21 -10.92 -10.53
C SER A 135 4.72 -10.61 -10.32
N ILE A 136 4.15 -9.84 -11.24
CA ILE A 136 2.78 -9.38 -11.18
C ILE A 136 2.06 -9.87 -12.42
N ASN A 137 0.92 -10.54 -12.25
CA ASN A 137 0.15 -11.04 -13.37
C ASN A 137 -0.30 -9.90 -14.29
N GLY A 138 0.09 -9.96 -15.57
CA GLY A 138 -0.23 -8.95 -16.57
C GLY A 138 -1.74 -8.77 -16.79
N ALA A 139 -2.54 -9.83 -16.66
CA ALA A 139 -4.00 -9.74 -16.75
C ALA A 139 -4.60 -8.92 -15.59
N ALA A 140 -4.09 -9.09 -14.37
CA ALA A 140 -4.51 -8.29 -13.22
C ALA A 140 -4.10 -6.81 -13.38
N LEU A 141 -2.89 -6.56 -13.91
CA LEU A 141 -2.45 -5.19 -14.22
C LEU A 141 -3.33 -4.53 -15.28
N ALA A 142 -3.70 -5.24 -16.35
CA ALA A 142 -4.60 -4.74 -17.38
C ALA A 142 -5.98 -4.36 -16.78
N ARG A 143 -6.56 -5.25 -15.95
CA ARG A 143 -7.82 -5.00 -15.23
C ARG A 143 -7.74 -3.78 -14.31
N ILE A 144 -6.63 -3.59 -13.58
CA ILE A 144 -6.41 -2.38 -12.76
C ILE A 144 -6.31 -1.14 -13.66
N GLY A 145 -5.64 -1.29 -14.81
CA GLY A 145 -5.51 -0.28 -15.86
C GLY A 145 -6.85 0.23 -16.40
N GLU A 146 -7.89 -0.60 -16.43
CA GLU A 146 -9.21 -0.24 -16.94
C GLU A 146 -9.89 0.84 -16.09
N TYR A 147 -9.79 0.77 -14.77
CA TYR A 147 -10.48 1.71 -13.86
C TYR A 147 -9.56 2.79 -13.27
N ILE A 148 -8.24 2.60 -13.26
CA ILE A 148 -7.31 3.60 -12.75
C ILE A 148 -7.33 4.87 -13.64
N GLY A 149 -7.43 6.03 -13.00
CA GLY A 149 -7.49 7.31 -13.70
C GLY A 149 -8.79 7.60 -14.45
N GLN A 150 -9.82 6.76 -14.32
CA GLN A 150 -11.15 7.11 -14.84
C GLN A 150 -11.72 8.30 -14.07
N ASP A 151 -12.16 9.33 -14.81
CA ASP A 151 -12.76 10.53 -14.25
C ASP A 151 -14.27 10.33 -13.99
N VAL A 152 -14.62 9.37 -13.14
CA VAL A 152 -16.03 9.09 -12.81
C VAL A 152 -16.50 10.03 -11.69
N ARG A 153 -17.74 10.48 -11.79
CA ARG A 153 -18.45 11.33 -10.83
C ARG A 153 -19.83 10.75 -10.54
N PHE A 154 -20.27 10.88 -9.30
CA PHE A 154 -21.56 10.40 -8.84
C PHE A 154 -22.31 11.50 -8.11
N ASP A 155 -23.64 11.44 -8.14
CA ASP A 155 -24.49 12.46 -7.51
C ASP A 155 -24.65 12.19 -6.02
N THR A 156 -24.63 10.91 -5.65
CA THR A 156 -24.78 10.46 -4.27
C THR A 156 -23.58 9.64 -3.81
N PHE A 157 -23.41 9.57 -2.48
CA PHE A 157 -22.39 8.72 -1.89
C PHE A 157 -22.66 7.24 -2.18
N ASP A 158 -23.93 6.81 -2.13
CA ASP A 158 -24.31 5.41 -2.28
C ASP A 158 -23.98 4.87 -3.68
N GLU A 159 -24.21 5.67 -4.74
CA GLU A 159 -23.79 5.34 -6.10
C GLU A 159 -22.27 5.15 -6.20
N ALA A 160 -21.52 6.09 -5.61
CA ALA A 160 -20.06 6.02 -5.59
C ALA A 160 -19.56 4.82 -4.77
N ALA A 161 -20.19 4.51 -3.64
CA ALA A 161 -19.84 3.40 -2.77
C ALA A 161 -20.11 2.05 -3.44
N LEU A 162 -21.20 1.92 -4.19
CA LEU A 162 -21.49 0.74 -5.00
C LEU A 162 -20.44 0.53 -6.09
N TYR A 163 -19.98 1.62 -6.72
CA TYR A 163 -18.86 1.56 -7.67
C TYR A 163 -17.58 1.07 -6.99
N ILE A 164 -17.22 1.62 -5.83
CA ILE A 164 -16.05 1.14 -5.05
C ILE A 164 -16.17 -0.35 -4.71
N ARG A 165 -17.34 -0.79 -4.24
CA ARG A 165 -17.60 -2.22 -3.95
C ARG A 165 -17.41 -3.10 -5.19
N THR A 166 -17.85 -2.64 -6.36
CA THR A 166 -17.70 -3.38 -7.62
C THR A 166 -16.23 -3.56 -8.00
N ILE A 167 -15.45 -2.47 -8.02
CA ILE A 167 -14.03 -2.53 -8.42
C ILE A 167 -13.13 -3.18 -7.35
N SER A 168 -13.61 -3.28 -6.12
CA SER A 168 -12.91 -3.90 -4.98
C SER A 168 -13.50 -5.25 -4.58
N ALA A 169 -14.36 -5.87 -5.39
CA ALA A 169 -15.02 -7.13 -5.06
C ALA A 169 -14.04 -8.26 -4.69
N SER A 170 -12.83 -8.23 -5.23
CA SER A 170 -11.74 -9.17 -4.90
C SER A 170 -11.22 -9.05 -3.47
N PHE A 171 -11.60 -8.05 -2.68
CA PHE A 171 -11.18 -7.90 -1.28
C PHE A 171 -11.80 -8.98 -0.38
N GLY A 172 -12.77 -9.74 -0.88
CA GLY A 172 -13.45 -10.79 -0.14
C GLY A 172 -14.69 -10.28 0.60
N PRO A 173 -15.31 -11.13 1.44
CA PRO A 173 -16.57 -10.83 2.11
C PRO A 173 -16.40 -9.68 3.12
N HIS A 174 -17.26 -8.68 3.03
CA HIS A 174 -17.35 -7.56 3.97
C HIS A 174 -18.81 -7.27 4.26
N THR A 175 -19.10 -6.79 5.46
CA THR A 175 -20.42 -6.27 5.81
C THR A 175 -20.71 -4.97 5.07
N ASP A 176 -21.97 -4.53 5.04
CA ASP A 176 -22.32 -3.26 4.40
C ASP A 176 -21.67 -2.04 5.10
N GLU A 177 -21.48 -2.10 6.42
CA GLU A 177 -20.76 -1.06 7.18
C GLU A 177 -19.28 -1.01 6.79
N GLU A 178 -18.63 -2.17 6.63
CA GLU A 178 -17.24 -2.24 6.20
C GLU A 178 -17.06 -1.74 4.76
N TRP A 179 -17.99 -2.08 3.87
CA TRP A 179 -18.01 -1.51 2.51
C TRP A 179 -18.21 0.00 2.51
N HIS A 180 -19.12 0.50 3.35
CA HIS A 180 -19.35 1.93 3.52
C HIS A 180 -18.07 2.65 4.00
N LYS A 181 -17.33 2.05 4.95
CA LYS A 181 -16.04 2.57 5.41
C LYS A 181 -15.00 2.58 4.30
N LEU A 182 -14.81 1.46 3.60
CA LEU A 182 -13.84 1.34 2.49
C LEU A 182 -14.11 2.36 1.37
N ALA A 183 -15.38 2.69 1.13
CA ALA A 183 -15.80 3.73 0.20
C ALA A 183 -15.53 5.14 0.76
N SER A 184 -15.90 5.39 2.02
CA SER A 184 -15.69 6.67 2.71
C SER A 184 -14.22 7.10 2.77
N ASP A 185 -13.30 6.14 2.86
CA ASP A 185 -11.86 6.42 2.88
C ASP A 185 -11.39 7.10 1.59
N VAL A 186 -11.85 6.60 0.43
CA VAL A 186 -11.30 6.95 -0.89
C VAL A 186 -12.16 7.96 -1.65
N LEU A 187 -13.37 8.25 -1.19
CA LEU A 187 -14.31 9.16 -1.84
C LEU A 187 -14.32 10.54 -1.20
N ARG A 188 -14.34 11.59 -2.01
CA ARG A 188 -14.56 12.98 -1.57
C ARG A 188 -15.49 13.69 -2.54
N GLN A 189 -16.15 14.73 -2.07
CA GLN A 189 -16.88 15.64 -2.95
C GLN A 189 -15.92 16.60 -3.65
N ASP A 190 -16.19 16.89 -4.92
CA ASP A 190 -15.57 18.02 -5.61
C ASP A 190 -16.33 19.34 -5.35
N GLU A 191 -15.86 20.42 -5.97
CA GLU A 191 -16.44 21.77 -5.81
C GLU A 191 -17.91 21.85 -6.26
N GLN A 192 -18.38 20.91 -7.08
CA GLN A 192 -19.76 20.83 -7.55
C GLN A 192 -20.61 19.89 -6.69
N GLY A 193 -20.05 19.38 -5.58
CA GLY A 193 -20.71 18.44 -4.68
C GLY A 193 -20.77 17.00 -5.20
N LYS A 194 -20.15 16.70 -6.36
CA LYS A 194 -20.15 15.36 -6.94
C LYS A 194 -19.11 14.49 -6.24
N TRP A 195 -19.48 13.24 -5.98
CA TRP A 195 -18.58 12.27 -5.36
C TRP A 195 -17.59 11.72 -6.38
N LYS A 196 -16.30 11.72 -5.99
CA LYS A 196 -15.20 11.21 -6.80
C LYS A 196 -14.17 10.50 -5.95
N ARG A 197 -13.34 9.70 -6.61
CA ARG A 197 -12.13 9.16 -5.99
C ARG A 197 -11.11 10.28 -5.75
N HIS A 198 -10.48 10.31 -4.58
CA HIS A 198 -9.51 11.35 -4.22
C HIS A 198 -8.06 10.88 -4.40
N TYR A 199 -7.66 10.75 -5.66
CA TYR A 199 -6.27 10.58 -6.09
C TYR A 199 -6.06 11.31 -7.44
N ASP A 200 -4.81 11.48 -7.87
CA ASP A 200 -4.45 12.07 -9.17
C ASP A 200 -4.77 11.09 -10.31
N LEU A 201 -5.67 11.46 -11.21
CA LEU A 201 -6.04 10.58 -12.34
C LEU A 201 -4.86 10.24 -13.24
N ARG A 202 -3.81 11.07 -13.24
CA ARG A 202 -2.57 10.83 -14.00
C ARG A 202 -1.71 9.69 -13.44
N LEU A 203 -2.09 9.09 -12.31
CA LEU A 203 -1.56 7.80 -11.86
C LEU A 203 -1.72 6.70 -12.92
N ALA A 204 -2.68 6.85 -13.84
CA ALA A 204 -2.89 5.90 -14.94
C ALA A 204 -1.86 6.00 -16.07
N GLU A 205 -1.13 7.12 -16.18
CA GLU A 205 -0.22 7.33 -17.31
C GLU A 205 0.91 6.30 -17.38
N PRO A 206 1.64 5.99 -16.29
CA PRO A 206 2.66 4.95 -16.31
C PRO A 206 2.11 3.56 -16.69
N PHE A 207 0.86 3.26 -16.35
CA PHE A 207 0.21 2.00 -16.73
C PHE A 207 -0.06 1.93 -18.24
N LYS A 208 -0.49 3.05 -18.84
CA LYS A 208 -0.81 3.14 -20.28
C LYS A 208 0.42 3.06 -21.16
N THR A 209 1.58 3.50 -20.67
CA THR A 209 2.84 3.52 -21.43
C THR A 209 3.74 2.33 -21.13
N MET A 210 3.29 1.38 -20.30
CA MET A 210 4.06 0.19 -19.94
C MET A 210 4.18 -0.75 -21.15
N THR A 211 5.42 -1.07 -21.55
CA THR A 211 5.69 -2.05 -22.62
C THR A 211 5.96 -3.43 -22.02
N PRO A 212 5.75 -4.53 -22.76
CA PRO A 212 6.11 -5.87 -22.29
C PRO A 212 7.60 -6.02 -21.91
N GLU A 213 8.47 -5.34 -22.66
CA GLU A 213 9.92 -5.31 -22.37
C GLU A 213 10.21 -4.60 -21.05
N ALA A 214 9.62 -3.41 -20.84
CA ALA A 214 9.77 -2.67 -19.59
C ALA A 214 9.19 -3.45 -18.39
N ALA A 215 8.07 -4.15 -18.57
CA ALA A 215 7.48 -5.01 -17.55
C ALA A 215 8.40 -6.18 -17.20
N SER A 216 9.01 -6.83 -18.19
CA SER A 216 9.95 -7.94 -17.97
C SER A 216 11.23 -7.48 -17.26
N ILE A 217 11.79 -6.33 -17.64
CA ILE A 217 12.93 -5.72 -16.95
C ILE A 217 12.55 -5.37 -15.51
N GLY A 218 11.38 -4.77 -15.31
CA GLY A 218 10.87 -4.42 -13.98
C GLY A 218 10.72 -5.65 -13.08
N GLU A 219 10.16 -6.74 -13.59
CA GLU A 219 10.06 -8.01 -12.86
C GLU A 219 11.44 -8.56 -12.47
N ALA A 220 12.41 -8.57 -13.40
CA ALA A 220 13.77 -9.02 -13.09
C ALA A 220 14.43 -8.16 -11.99
N MET A 221 14.24 -6.85 -12.03
CA MET A 221 14.73 -5.93 -11.00
C MET A 221 14.06 -6.18 -9.65
N LEU A 222 12.75 -6.44 -9.63
CA LEU A 222 12.03 -6.75 -8.39
C LEU A 222 12.49 -8.09 -7.79
N TRP A 223 12.79 -9.10 -8.61
CA TRP A 223 13.37 -10.36 -8.12
C TRP A 223 14.76 -10.17 -7.53
N ALA A 224 15.60 -9.36 -8.17
CA ALA A 224 16.91 -9.00 -7.63
C ALA A 224 16.79 -8.25 -6.30
N ALA A 225 15.85 -7.30 -6.21
CA ALA A 225 15.56 -6.58 -4.97
C ALA A 225 15.08 -7.55 -3.87
N TYR A 226 14.15 -8.47 -4.19
CA TYR A 226 13.67 -9.47 -3.26
C TYR A 226 14.80 -10.37 -2.73
N ASP A 227 15.71 -10.81 -3.60
CA ASP A 227 16.86 -11.63 -3.19
C ASP A 227 17.83 -10.91 -2.26
N ALA A 228 17.88 -9.57 -2.32
CA ALA A 228 18.72 -8.76 -1.46
C ALA A 228 18.12 -8.52 -0.06
N ILE A 229 16.81 -8.77 0.14
CA ILE A 229 16.15 -8.58 1.44
C ILE A 229 16.70 -9.58 2.47
N ARG A 230 17.07 -9.06 3.65
CA ARG A 230 17.66 -9.85 4.75
C ARG A 230 16.80 -9.95 6.00
N CYS A 231 15.82 -9.06 6.15
CA CYS A 231 14.93 -9.09 7.31
C CYS A 231 13.91 -10.24 7.19
N PRO A 232 13.42 -10.78 8.32
CA PRO A 232 12.26 -11.66 8.32
C PRO A 232 11.11 -11.06 7.51
N THR A 233 10.53 -11.88 6.64
CA THR A 233 9.44 -11.46 5.75
C THR A 233 8.22 -12.37 5.91
N LEU A 234 7.04 -11.76 6.06
CA LEU A 234 5.74 -12.42 5.96
C LEU A 234 5.12 -12.05 4.60
N LEU A 235 4.69 -13.07 3.87
CA LEU A 235 3.89 -12.93 2.67
C LEU A 235 2.46 -13.37 3.00
N VAL A 236 1.52 -12.43 2.96
CA VAL A 236 0.09 -12.74 3.08
C VAL A 236 -0.51 -12.69 1.69
N ARG A 237 -1.19 -13.76 1.29
CA ARG A 237 -1.81 -13.89 -0.03
C ARG A 237 -3.31 -14.14 0.14
N GLY A 238 -4.14 -13.46 -0.64
CA GLY A 238 -5.53 -13.89 -0.83
C GLY A 238 -5.53 -15.19 -1.63
N ALA A 239 -6.17 -16.26 -1.14
CA ALA A 239 -6.19 -17.56 -1.83
C ALA A 239 -6.69 -17.43 -3.29
N GLN A 240 -7.58 -16.48 -3.54
CA GLN A 240 -8.19 -16.16 -4.84
C GLN A 240 -7.49 -14.99 -5.56
N SER A 241 -6.27 -14.60 -5.14
CA SER A 241 -5.55 -13.49 -5.77
C SER A 241 -5.20 -13.84 -7.20
N ASP A 242 -5.66 -12.99 -8.12
CA ASP A 242 -5.30 -12.99 -9.54
C ASP A 242 -4.05 -12.16 -9.81
N LEU A 243 -3.57 -11.38 -8.83
CA LEU A 243 -2.42 -10.50 -8.96
C LEU A 243 -1.11 -11.20 -8.57
N LEU A 244 -1.09 -11.80 -7.37
CA LEU A 244 0.02 -12.60 -6.87
C LEU A 244 -0.32 -14.08 -7.09
N LEU A 245 0.25 -14.67 -8.13
CA LEU A 245 -0.03 -16.06 -8.49
C LEU A 245 0.58 -17.04 -7.46
N PRO A 246 -0.05 -18.20 -7.21
CA PRO A 246 0.44 -19.19 -6.25
C PRO A 246 1.90 -19.60 -6.47
N GLU A 247 2.31 -19.77 -7.73
CA GLU A 247 3.67 -20.16 -8.11
C GLU A 247 4.71 -19.08 -7.78
N VAL A 248 4.34 -17.79 -7.90
CA VAL A 248 5.19 -16.67 -7.51
C VAL A 248 5.34 -16.64 -6.00
N ALA A 249 4.23 -16.79 -5.27
CA ALA A 249 4.25 -16.86 -3.81
C ALA A 249 5.08 -18.05 -3.31
N GLN A 250 4.96 -19.22 -3.95
CA GLN A 250 5.78 -20.38 -3.64
C GLN A 250 7.27 -20.11 -3.88
N ALA A 251 7.63 -19.50 -5.02
CA ALA A 251 9.01 -19.13 -5.30
C ALA A 251 9.59 -18.16 -4.25
N MET A 252 8.78 -17.21 -3.77
CA MET A 252 9.17 -16.29 -2.70
C MET A 252 9.53 -17.00 -1.38
N THR A 253 8.92 -18.16 -1.08
CA THR A 253 9.29 -18.96 0.11
C THR A 253 10.65 -19.66 -0.02
N GLN A 254 11.20 -19.76 -1.23
CA GLN A 254 12.38 -20.58 -1.53
C GLN A 254 13.67 -19.77 -1.73
N ARG A 255 13.56 -18.46 -2.01
CA ARG A 255 14.69 -17.55 -2.27
C ARG A 255 14.61 -16.24 -1.49
N GLY A 256 15.64 -15.41 -1.58
CA GLY A 256 15.76 -14.17 -0.82
C GLY A 256 15.54 -14.38 0.68
N PRO A 257 14.60 -13.64 1.31
CA PRO A 257 14.31 -13.75 2.74
C PRO A 257 13.55 -15.04 3.10
N LYS A 258 13.16 -15.87 2.12
CA LYS A 258 12.37 -17.10 2.30
C LYS A 258 11.12 -16.84 3.13
N ALA A 259 10.25 -15.98 2.58
CA ALA A 259 9.10 -15.45 3.31
C ALA A 259 8.22 -16.57 3.89
N LYS A 260 7.69 -16.33 5.09
CA LYS A 260 6.61 -17.15 5.65
C LYS A 260 5.34 -16.82 4.87
N LEU A 261 4.74 -17.82 4.22
CA LEU A 261 3.50 -17.65 3.47
C LEU A 261 2.28 -17.95 4.35
N VAL A 262 1.29 -17.06 4.32
CA VAL A 262 -0.05 -17.28 4.89
C VAL A 262 -1.08 -16.96 3.81
N GLU A 263 -2.02 -17.88 3.60
CA GLU A 263 -3.10 -17.71 2.63
C GLU A 263 -4.44 -17.46 3.33
N LEU A 264 -5.24 -16.54 2.79
CA LEU A 264 -6.54 -16.17 3.31
C LEU A 264 -7.66 -16.62 2.36
N GLU A 265 -8.47 -17.56 2.82
CA GLU A 265 -9.60 -18.10 2.05
C GLU A 265 -10.67 -17.06 1.76
N GLY A 266 -11.28 -17.15 0.58
CA GLY A 266 -12.36 -16.23 0.16
C GLY A 266 -11.90 -14.80 -0.14
N VAL A 267 -10.60 -14.55 -0.20
CA VAL A 267 -9.99 -13.24 -0.43
C VAL A 267 -9.10 -13.29 -1.68
N GLY A 268 -9.17 -12.28 -2.53
CA GLY A 268 -8.27 -12.03 -3.66
C GLY A 268 -7.36 -10.82 -3.43
N HIS A 269 -7.02 -10.07 -4.49
CA HIS A 269 -6.21 -8.85 -4.34
C HIS A 269 -7.07 -7.68 -3.84
N ALA A 270 -6.89 -7.17 -2.62
CA ALA A 270 -6.01 -7.66 -1.54
C ALA A 270 -6.78 -7.80 -0.22
N PRO A 271 -6.32 -8.64 0.72
CA PRO A 271 -6.79 -8.61 2.10
C PRO A 271 -6.78 -7.20 2.67
N THR A 272 -7.87 -6.81 3.33
CA THR A 272 -8.07 -5.43 3.80
C THR A 272 -7.48 -5.17 5.18
N PHE A 273 -7.21 -6.22 5.96
CA PHE A 273 -6.76 -6.14 7.35
C PHE A 273 -7.74 -5.35 8.24
N MET A 274 -9.03 -5.44 7.93
CA MET A 274 -10.12 -4.93 8.78
C MET A 274 -10.66 -5.99 9.74
N HIS A 275 -10.58 -7.28 9.39
CA HIS A 275 -11.07 -8.37 10.22
C HIS A 275 -10.02 -8.80 11.25
N ALA A 276 -10.46 -9.07 12.48
CA ALA A 276 -9.58 -9.45 13.59
C ALA A 276 -8.64 -10.62 13.26
N GLN A 277 -9.11 -11.62 12.51
CA GLN A 277 -8.29 -12.77 12.11
C GLN A 277 -7.15 -12.38 11.16
N GLN A 278 -7.39 -11.44 10.23
CA GLN A 278 -6.34 -10.92 9.35
C GLN A 278 -5.33 -10.11 10.14
N ILE A 279 -5.81 -9.23 11.03
CA ILE A 279 -4.94 -8.42 11.90
C ILE A 279 -4.08 -9.32 12.80
N GLN A 280 -4.64 -10.41 13.32
CA GLN A 280 -3.91 -11.36 14.15
C GLN A 280 -2.73 -11.99 13.40
N VAL A 281 -2.88 -12.32 12.11
CA VAL A 281 -1.78 -12.82 11.28
C VAL A 281 -0.60 -11.84 11.23
N ALA A 282 -0.87 -10.54 11.09
CA ALA A 282 0.17 -9.52 11.16
C ALA A 282 0.78 -9.41 12.56
N LYS A 283 -0.05 -9.43 13.62
CA LYS A 283 0.41 -9.34 15.02
C LYS A 283 1.34 -10.46 15.40
N ASP A 284 0.96 -11.70 15.09
CA ASP A 284 1.77 -12.89 15.37
C ASP A 284 3.16 -12.74 14.75
N PHE A 285 3.23 -12.22 13.53
CA PHE A 285 4.52 -12.02 12.87
C PHE A 285 5.28 -10.78 13.34
N LEU A 286 4.61 -9.67 13.69
CA LEU A 286 5.26 -8.40 14.04
C LEU A 286 5.76 -8.39 15.49
N LEU A 287 5.02 -9.05 16.40
CA LEU A 287 5.26 -8.98 17.84
C LEU A 287 6.09 -10.13 18.40
N GLY A 288 6.20 -11.27 17.70
CA GLY A 288 7.00 -12.41 18.18
C GLY A 288 6.44 -13.74 17.74
#